data_AF-A0A067P8A5-F1
#
_entry.id   AF-A0A067P8A5-F1
#
_cell.length_a   1.000
_cell.length_b   1.000
_cell.length_c   1.000
_cell.angle_alpha   90.00
_cell.angle_beta   90.00
_cell.angle_gamma   90.00
#
_symmetry.space_group_name_H-M   'P 1'
#
loop_
_entity.id
_entity.type
_entity.pdbx_description
1 polymer ?
#
loop_
_entity_poly.entity_id
_entity_poly.type
_entity_poly.pdbx_seq_one_letter_code
_entity_poly.pdbx_strand_id
1 'polypeptide(L)'
;MPNMTSLSTSQIAVEQKHISKQNIDGLENPSDKPAIKTLLSLPPIRRLPVETLSWIFILSVFSPDFDDRESCYKHPMVFRISHVCRQWRLISLQCPELWSKLCPDSVVGPWSISYTRALLERSKQFPLTIDIQPLEVNEHDSRYLRKAIRLALKHAERARVLHLDDHYGEKFAVQIVKRLSVISAPHLESFRFGLSERLDIKHPLFQGGGTPKLRHLGVRYHGLESLPPLPSQLVTLDLDRPHRTVSVSEMLSVLSKLPYLEIISLWACLQPDSPPVDNPVRFNHLTLVSIADAVSNCVAMMENLIPTHPIKISVKRLDWDAIPNWRPVGCLFERIGTRLNFRGEPGYLPLRTLSVKLTMPNRRVQGWVDVQCNPHRTNVSPYLDIGLSGIPGQHEEYTFRRRSNTWILRSCKLLQLFDVQVLYVSSKTFLPTDSWLNAFEGATQVHRLEIDEAGALVGFLKAILTPNEEYGQDKLFPALKTMFIREVDFEHKYRIGDGVSTTVGAALLDFLKKRASEGSRLELLWMEDCYHLPNGARLALLEHVDKAFWERYDVREVGSDPEEMDKFHGYSDEDSDSDQDWSDGWGEGLEGEDEWSDEGGGDGEDEARME
;
A
#
# COMPACT_ATOMS: atom_id res chain seq x y z
N MET A 1 27.67 -0.22 8.35
CA MET A 1 28.65 0.45 7.48
C MET A 1 29.52 1.35 8.34
N PRO A 2 30.86 1.35 8.19
CA PRO A 2 31.62 2.54 8.51
C PRO A 2 32.54 3.00 7.37
N ASN A 3 32.46 4.30 7.13
CA ASN A 3 33.50 5.26 6.76
C ASN A 3 34.25 5.08 5.44
N MET A 4 33.76 5.80 4.42
CA MET A 4 34.57 6.34 3.34
C MET A 4 35.42 7.51 3.87
N THR A 5 36.73 7.40 3.72
CA THR A 5 37.66 8.54 3.74
C THR A 5 38.19 8.81 2.33
N SER A 6 38.21 10.10 2.01
CA SER A 6 38.60 10.70 0.74
C SER A 6 40.07 10.45 0.38
N LEU A 7 40.33 10.12 -0.87
CA LEU A 7 41.65 10.22 -1.49
C LEU A 7 41.59 11.25 -2.62
N SER A 8 42.44 12.27 -2.50
CA SER A 8 42.50 13.44 -3.38
C SER A 8 43.11 13.11 -4.74
N THR A 9 42.58 13.76 -5.77
CA THR A 9 42.84 13.57 -7.21
C THR A 9 44.20 14.09 -7.70
N SER A 10 45.20 14.22 -6.82
CA SER A 10 46.44 14.95 -7.13
C SER A 10 47.71 14.10 -7.24
N GLN A 11 47.63 12.77 -7.08
CA GLN A 11 48.80 11.87 -7.19
C GLN A 11 48.84 11.01 -8.47
N ILE A 12 47.88 11.17 -9.39
CA ILE A 12 47.80 10.37 -10.62
C ILE A 12 48.53 11.03 -11.82
N ALA A 13 49.03 12.27 -11.67
CA ALA A 13 49.53 13.07 -12.79
C ALA A 13 51.07 13.17 -12.94
N VAL A 14 51.88 12.50 -12.12
CA VAL A 14 53.35 12.72 -12.13
C VAL A 14 54.20 11.51 -12.53
N GLU A 15 53.64 10.31 -12.68
CA GLU A 15 54.40 9.12 -13.11
C GLU A 15 54.17 8.67 -14.58
N GLN A 16 53.48 9.47 -15.40
CA GLN A 16 53.28 9.16 -16.83
C GLN A 16 54.39 9.66 -17.78
N LYS A 17 55.59 9.97 -17.27
CA LYS A 17 56.65 10.54 -18.11
C LYS A 17 58.06 10.03 -17.81
N HIS A 18 58.23 8.73 -17.60
CA HIS A 18 59.53 8.05 -17.83
C HIS A 18 59.38 6.52 -17.78
N ILE A 19 58.81 5.92 -18.81
CA ILE A 19 59.23 4.56 -19.20
C ILE A 19 59.59 4.63 -20.68
N SER A 20 60.90 4.51 -20.90
CA SER A 20 61.59 4.57 -22.17
C SER A 20 61.02 3.55 -23.15
N LYS A 21 60.86 4.00 -24.41
CA LYS A 21 60.71 3.14 -25.59
C LYS A 21 61.94 2.25 -25.71
N GLN A 22 61.88 1.03 -25.19
CA GLN A 22 62.72 -0.10 -25.60
C GLN A 22 62.12 -1.39 -24.98
N ASN A 23 61.93 -2.41 -25.84
CA ASN A 23 61.26 -3.71 -25.60
C ASN A 23 59.72 -3.73 -25.63
N ILE A 24 59.12 -3.47 -26.80
CA ILE A 24 57.69 -3.76 -27.09
C ILE A 24 57.55 -4.92 -28.11
N ASP A 25 58.57 -5.77 -28.30
CA ASP A 25 58.47 -6.94 -29.20
C ASP A 25 58.53 -8.30 -28.47
N GLY A 26 58.22 -8.32 -27.17
CA GLY A 26 58.25 -9.55 -26.35
C GLY A 26 57.14 -9.71 -25.31
N LEU A 27 56.13 -8.84 -25.33
CA LEU A 27 54.94 -9.00 -24.48
C LEU A 27 53.84 -9.62 -25.32
N GLU A 28 53.66 -10.93 -25.20
CA GLU A 28 52.46 -11.61 -25.70
C GLU A 28 51.22 -10.77 -25.39
N ASN A 29 50.45 -10.46 -26.43
CA ASN A 29 49.15 -9.83 -26.28
C ASN A 29 48.37 -10.63 -25.22
N PRO A 30 47.86 -10.02 -24.13
CA PRO A 30 47.20 -10.78 -23.07
C PRO A 30 46.02 -11.63 -23.61
N SER A 31 45.46 -11.26 -24.76
CA SER A 31 44.45 -12.00 -25.51
C SER A 31 44.91 -13.34 -26.13
N ASP A 32 46.21 -13.59 -26.26
CA ASP A 32 46.74 -14.83 -26.85
C ASP A 32 47.06 -15.91 -25.81
N LYS A 33 46.92 -15.59 -24.51
CA LYS A 33 46.92 -16.62 -23.49
C LYS A 33 45.67 -17.49 -23.65
N PRO A 34 45.81 -18.82 -23.82
CA PRO A 34 44.67 -19.71 -24.08
C PRO A 34 43.58 -19.64 -23.00
N ALA A 35 43.97 -19.30 -21.76
CA ALA A 35 43.03 -19.04 -20.66
C ALA A 35 42.12 -17.83 -20.90
N ILE A 36 42.63 -16.73 -21.50
CA ILE A 36 41.87 -15.50 -21.74
C ILE A 36 40.93 -15.67 -22.94
N LYS A 37 41.37 -16.36 -23.99
CA LYS A 37 40.50 -16.75 -25.12
C LYS A 37 39.33 -17.65 -24.67
N THR A 38 39.60 -18.59 -23.76
CA THR A 38 38.58 -19.49 -23.20
C THR A 38 37.59 -18.77 -22.26
N LEU A 39 38.04 -17.75 -21.51
CA LEU A 39 37.16 -16.91 -20.69
C LEU A 39 36.25 -16.00 -21.55
N LEU A 40 36.77 -15.48 -22.66
CA LEU A 40 36.04 -14.64 -23.61
C LEU A 40 35.04 -15.41 -24.50
N SER A 41 35.06 -16.74 -24.51
CA SER A 41 34.06 -17.58 -25.18
C SER A 41 32.91 -18.02 -24.27
N LEU A 42 33.01 -17.79 -22.95
CA LEU A 42 31.91 -18.09 -22.03
C LEU A 42 30.79 -17.04 -22.13
N PRO A 43 29.52 -17.41 -21.90
CA PRO A 43 28.42 -16.46 -21.78
C PRO A 43 28.76 -15.35 -20.76
N PRO A 44 28.38 -14.08 -20.99
CA PRO A 44 28.77 -12.95 -20.14
C PRO A 44 28.55 -13.18 -18.64
N ILE A 45 27.49 -13.90 -18.28
CA ILE A 45 27.14 -14.21 -16.88
C ILE A 45 28.18 -15.08 -16.16
N ARG A 46 28.94 -15.90 -16.88
CA ARG A 46 30.02 -16.74 -16.31
C ARG A 46 31.32 -15.96 -16.08
N ARG A 47 31.40 -14.72 -16.55
CA ARG A 47 32.55 -13.81 -16.35
C ARG A 47 32.39 -12.95 -15.10
N LEU A 48 31.21 -12.94 -14.50
CA LEU A 48 30.95 -12.15 -13.30
C LEU A 48 31.70 -12.74 -12.10
N PRO A 49 32.30 -11.90 -11.24
CA PRO A 49 32.83 -12.33 -9.96
C PRO A 49 31.77 -13.03 -9.11
N VAL A 50 32.21 -13.94 -8.24
CA VAL A 50 31.33 -14.70 -7.36
C VAL A 50 30.54 -13.79 -6.42
N GLU A 51 31.15 -12.70 -5.98
CA GLU A 51 30.55 -11.68 -5.13
C GLU A 51 29.38 -11.01 -5.86
N THR A 52 29.58 -10.60 -7.11
CA THR A 52 28.53 -9.98 -7.93
C THR A 52 27.37 -10.94 -8.18
N LEU A 53 27.65 -12.20 -8.51
CA LEU A 53 26.60 -13.21 -8.66
C LEU A 53 25.84 -13.45 -7.35
N SER A 54 26.54 -13.50 -6.21
CA SER A 54 25.92 -13.67 -4.90
C SER A 54 24.98 -12.51 -4.58
N TRP A 55 25.39 -11.27 -4.84
CA TRP A 55 24.54 -10.09 -4.68
C TRP A 55 23.29 -10.13 -5.56
N ILE A 56 23.44 -10.53 -6.83
CA ILE A 56 22.29 -10.71 -7.74
C ILE A 56 21.32 -11.75 -7.16
N PHE A 57 21.84 -12.88 -6.65
CA PHE A 57 21.01 -13.92 -6.05
C PHE A 57 20.27 -13.42 -4.81
N ILE A 58 20.94 -12.66 -3.93
CA ILE A 58 20.35 -12.10 -2.71
C ILE A 58 19.21 -11.16 -3.10
N LEU A 59 19.47 -10.21 -3.99
CA LEU A 59 18.44 -9.29 -4.48
C LEU A 59 17.26 -10.05 -5.10
N SER A 60 17.50 -11.16 -5.79
CA SER A 60 16.42 -11.99 -6.36
C SER A 60 15.55 -12.69 -5.30
N VAL A 61 16.13 -13.08 -4.16
CA VAL A 61 15.39 -13.77 -3.07
C VAL A 61 14.66 -12.78 -2.14
N PHE A 62 15.23 -11.59 -1.95
CA PHE A 62 14.71 -10.58 -1.03
C PHE A 62 13.95 -9.44 -1.72
N SER A 63 13.79 -9.46 -3.05
CA SER A 63 13.03 -8.42 -3.77
C SER A 63 11.55 -8.41 -3.34
N PRO A 64 10.99 -7.25 -2.98
CA PRO A 64 9.57 -7.10 -2.69
C PRO A 64 8.70 -7.04 -3.94
N ASP A 65 9.28 -6.78 -5.12
CA ASP A 65 8.55 -6.65 -6.40
C ASP A 65 8.17 -8.00 -7.01
N PHE A 66 8.73 -9.09 -6.49
CA PHE A 66 8.28 -10.45 -6.77
C PHE A 66 7.30 -10.84 -5.69
N ASP A 67 6.02 -10.48 -5.88
CA ASP A 67 4.95 -11.08 -5.10
C ASP A 67 4.86 -12.55 -5.52
N ASP A 68 5.56 -13.43 -4.79
CA ASP A 68 5.55 -14.90 -4.97
C ASP A 68 4.11 -15.47 -4.95
N ARG A 69 3.11 -14.66 -4.56
CA ARG A 69 1.68 -14.99 -4.55
C ARG A 69 1.06 -15.08 -5.94
N GLU A 70 1.44 -14.23 -6.89
CA GLU A 70 0.89 -14.27 -8.26
C GLU A 70 1.63 -15.28 -9.14
N SER A 71 2.90 -15.56 -8.85
CA SER A 71 3.66 -16.58 -9.56
C SER A 71 3.60 -17.91 -8.82
N CYS A 72 2.60 -18.71 -9.18
CA CYS A 72 2.35 -20.10 -8.79
C CYS A 72 3.57 -21.02 -9.00
N TYR A 73 4.52 -20.91 -8.09
CA TYR A 73 5.80 -21.59 -8.17
C TYR A 73 6.03 -22.37 -6.87
N LYS A 74 5.83 -23.69 -6.96
CA LYS A 74 5.91 -24.69 -5.87
C LYS A 74 7.23 -24.72 -5.08
N HIS A 75 8.21 -23.87 -5.39
CA HIS A 75 9.55 -23.90 -4.80
C HIS A 75 10.09 -22.48 -4.54
N PRO A 76 10.61 -22.20 -3.33
CA PRO A 76 11.24 -20.92 -3.01
C PRO A 76 12.37 -20.57 -3.97
N MET A 77 12.53 -19.28 -4.29
CA MET A 77 13.47 -18.79 -5.31
C MET A 77 14.92 -19.26 -5.10
N VAL A 78 15.37 -19.38 -3.85
CA VAL A 78 16.71 -19.89 -3.52
C VAL A 78 16.97 -21.30 -4.06
N PHE A 79 15.95 -22.18 -4.06
CA PHE A 79 16.09 -23.51 -4.62
C PHE A 79 16.26 -23.44 -6.13
N ARG A 80 15.51 -22.58 -6.83
CA ARG A 80 15.62 -22.40 -8.28
C ARG A 80 17.02 -21.94 -8.67
N ILE A 81 17.52 -20.89 -8.00
CA ILE A 81 18.88 -20.36 -8.22
C ILE A 81 19.91 -21.48 -8.05
N SER A 82 19.79 -22.29 -6.98
CA SER A 82 20.74 -23.38 -6.70
C SER A 82 20.67 -24.56 -7.68
N HIS A 83 19.70 -24.60 -8.59
CA HIS A 83 19.53 -25.68 -9.59
C HIS A 83 19.76 -25.21 -11.04
N VAL A 84 20.11 -23.94 -11.29
CA VAL A 84 20.38 -23.44 -12.65
C VAL A 84 21.62 -24.11 -13.27
N CYS A 85 22.74 -24.13 -12.55
CA CYS A 85 23.96 -24.81 -12.99
C CYS A 85 24.89 -25.13 -11.82
N ARG A 86 25.94 -25.94 -12.05
CA ARG A 86 26.92 -26.32 -11.01
C ARG A 86 27.57 -25.12 -10.32
N GLN A 87 27.95 -24.09 -11.08
CA GLN A 87 28.58 -22.89 -10.51
C GLN A 87 27.62 -22.17 -9.57
N TRP A 88 26.37 -21.95 -9.99
CA TRP A 88 25.36 -21.28 -9.17
C TRP A 88 25.05 -22.09 -7.92
N ARG A 89 24.93 -23.42 -8.03
CA ARG A 89 24.76 -24.30 -6.87
C ARG A 89 25.87 -24.12 -5.84
N LEU A 90 27.14 -24.11 -6.28
CA LEU A 90 28.28 -23.94 -5.38
C LEU A 90 28.24 -22.57 -4.70
N ILE A 91 27.99 -21.50 -5.47
CA ILE A 91 27.88 -20.13 -4.95
C ILE A 91 26.73 -20.05 -3.93
N SER A 92 25.55 -20.55 -4.28
CA SER A 92 24.38 -20.52 -3.41
C SER A 92 24.63 -21.26 -2.11
N LEU A 93 25.18 -22.49 -2.15
CA LEU A 93 25.46 -23.29 -0.94
C LEU A 93 26.55 -22.67 -0.06
N GLN A 94 27.46 -21.87 -0.64
CA GLN A 94 28.51 -21.17 0.10
C GLN A 94 28.06 -19.81 0.67
N CYS A 95 26.86 -19.33 0.33
CA CYS A 95 26.32 -18.06 0.78
C CYS A 95 25.13 -18.29 1.74
N PRO A 96 25.35 -18.30 3.07
CA PRO A 96 24.30 -18.60 4.05
C PRO A 96 23.14 -17.59 4.05
N GLU A 97 23.41 -16.34 3.69
CA GLU A 97 22.41 -15.27 3.60
C GLU A 97 21.27 -15.61 2.62
N LEU A 98 21.57 -16.32 1.53
CA LEU A 98 20.53 -16.75 0.57
C LEU A 98 19.49 -17.69 1.19
N TRP A 99 19.86 -18.42 2.23
CA TRP A 99 19.03 -19.43 2.88
C TRP A 99 18.37 -18.91 4.16
N SER A 100 18.59 -17.65 4.54
CA SER A 100 18.12 -17.11 5.83
C SER A 100 16.70 -16.54 5.80
N LYS A 101 16.05 -16.47 4.63
CA LYS A 101 14.64 -16.12 4.48
C LYS A 101 13.78 -17.38 4.62
N LEU A 102 13.09 -17.48 5.74
CA LEU A 102 12.11 -18.52 6.03
C LEU A 102 10.72 -17.93 5.82
N CYS A 103 10.05 -18.41 4.78
CA CYS A 103 8.63 -18.17 4.55
C CYS A 103 7.93 -19.53 4.52
N PRO A 104 7.58 -20.09 5.70
CA PRO A 104 6.77 -21.30 5.75
C PRO A 104 5.46 -21.04 5.02
N ASP A 105 5.25 -21.74 3.91
CA ASP A 105 4.07 -21.62 3.07
C ASP A 105 3.26 -22.93 3.16
N SER A 106 1.93 -22.81 3.21
CA SER A 106 1.01 -23.93 3.14
C SER A 106 0.91 -24.54 1.74
N VAL A 107 1.17 -23.77 0.68
CA VAL A 107 1.03 -24.20 -0.73
C VAL A 107 2.00 -25.35 -1.07
N VAL A 108 3.12 -25.44 -0.37
CA VAL A 108 4.10 -26.53 -0.54
C VAL A 108 3.78 -27.78 0.28
N GLY A 109 2.71 -27.76 1.08
CA GLY A 109 2.17 -28.91 1.80
C GLY A 109 3.23 -29.65 2.64
N PRO A 110 3.38 -30.99 2.49
CA PRO A 110 4.35 -31.78 3.23
C PRO A 110 5.80 -31.31 3.09
N TRP A 111 6.16 -30.71 1.95
CA TRP A 111 7.52 -30.25 1.66
C TRP A 111 7.93 -29.03 2.50
N SER A 112 6.97 -28.30 3.10
CA SER A 112 7.21 -27.13 3.93
C SER A 112 8.22 -27.40 5.05
N ILE A 113 8.11 -28.58 5.67
CA ILE A 113 9.02 -29.04 6.73
C ILE A 113 10.43 -29.25 6.19
N SER A 114 10.57 -29.99 5.08
CA SER A 114 11.87 -30.30 4.47
C SER A 114 12.57 -29.04 3.94
N TYR A 115 11.81 -28.09 3.38
CA TYR A 115 12.36 -26.80 2.94
C TYR A 115 12.81 -25.96 4.12
N THR A 116 12.00 -25.86 5.16
CA THR A 116 12.37 -25.12 6.36
C THR A 116 13.64 -25.70 6.98
N ARG A 117 13.76 -27.04 7.06
CA ARG A 117 14.99 -27.70 7.53
C ARG A 117 16.19 -27.36 6.65
N ALA A 118 16.07 -27.47 5.33
CA ALA A 118 17.17 -27.16 4.41
C ALA A 118 17.59 -25.68 4.48
N LEU A 119 16.64 -24.75 4.65
CA LEU A 119 16.91 -23.32 4.85
C LEU A 119 17.65 -23.09 6.17
N LEU A 120 17.19 -23.70 7.26
CA LEU A 120 17.83 -23.60 8.58
C LEU A 120 19.26 -24.15 8.57
N GLU A 121 19.48 -25.33 8.00
CA GLU A 121 20.80 -25.97 7.90
C GLU A 121 21.79 -25.12 7.08
N ARG A 122 21.34 -24.61 5.92
CA ARG A 122 22.21 -23.88 4.98
C ARG A 122 22.43 -22.42 5.39
N SER A 123 21.50 -21.82 6.15
CA SER A 123 21.70 -20.50 6.74
C SER A 123 22.71 -20.47 7.88
N LYS A 124 23.11 -21.64 8.42
CA LYS A 124 24.13 -21.78 9.47
C LYS A 124 23.81 -20.94 10.71
N GLN A 125 24.62 -19.91 11.00
CA GLN A 125 24.43 -18.95 12.10
C GLN A 125 24.05 -17.55 11.60
N PHE A 126 23.73 -17.43 10.31
CA PHE A 126 23.34 -16.14 9.74
C PHE A 126 22.01 -15.66 10.33
N PRO A 127 21.82 -14.34 10.57
CA PRO A 127 20.56 -13.83 11.11
C PRO A 127 19.36 -14.16 10.22
N LEU A 128 18.28 -14.65 10.84
CA LEU A 128 17.11 -15.15 10.11
C LEU A 128 16.07 -14.06 9.85
N THR A 129 15.42 -14.16 8.69
CA THR A 129 14.14 -13.49 8.41
C THR A 129 13.07 -14.57 8.43
N ILE A 130 12.25 -14.60 9.48
CA ILE A 130 11.10 -15.49 9.60
C ILE A 130 9.87 -14.64 9.31
N ASP A 131 9.28 -14.80 8.14
CA ASP A 131 8.08 -14.08 7.72
C ASP A 131 6.96 -15.07 7.46
N ILE A 132 5.97 -15.03 8.33
CA ILE A 132 4.81 -15.90 8.34
C ILE A 132 3.60 -15.01 8.05
N GLN A 133 3.08 -15.14 6.83
CA GLN A 133 2.03 -14.28 6.30
C GLN A 133 0.66 -14.95 6.38
N PRO A 134 -0.45 -14.17 6.44
CA PRO A 134 -1.79 -14.72 6.50
C PRO A 134 -2.12 -15.44 5.19
N LEU A 135 -2.57 -16.69 5.29
CA LEU A 135 -3.02 -17.49 4.15
C LEU A 135 -4.40 -18.08 4.45
N GLU A 136 -5.28 -18.09 3.45
CA GLU A 136 -6.50 -18.90 3.49
C GLU A 136 -6.11 -20.35 3.25
N VAL A 137 -5.97 -21.13 4.32
CA VAL A 137 -5.49 -22.52 4.25
C VAL A 137 -6.59 -23.50 4.65
N ASN A 138 -6.78 -24.56 3.86
CA ASN A 138 -7.59 -25.71 4.26
C ASN A 138 -6.97 -26.41 5.48
N GLU A 139 -7.78 -27.04 6.33
CA GLU A 139 -7.33 -27.60 7.62
C GLU A 139 -6.15 -28.59 7.51
N HIS A 140 -6.05 -29.34 6.41
CA HIS A 140 -5.00 -30.33 6.19
C HIS A 140 -3.61 -29.72 6.02
N ASP A 141 -3.48 -28.65 5.23
CA ASP A 141 -2.20 -27.99 4.96
C ASP A 141 -1.71 -27.17 6.17
N SER A 142 -2.65 -26.75 7.03
CA SER A 142 -2.35 -26.08 8.29
C SER A 142 -1.45 -26.91 9.21
N ARG A 143 -1.53 -28.25 9.20
CA ARG A 143 -0.72 -29.10 10.11
C ARG A 143 0.76 -29.08 9.77
N TYR A 144 1.11 -29.09 8.48
CA TYR A 144 2.49 -29.07 8.01
C TYR A 144 3.10 -27.70 8.21
N LEU A 145 2.32 -26.65 7.93
CA LEU A 145 2.68 -25.27 8.21
C LEU A 145 2.97 -25.06 9.70
N ARG A 146 2.09 -25.52 10.60
CA ARG A 146 2.33 -25.46 12.06
C ARG A 146 3.62 -26.17 12.48
N LYS A 147 3.93 -27.34 11.89
CA LYS A 147 5.20 -28.04 12.15
C LYS A 147 6.40 -27.24 11.64
N ALA A 148 6.34 -26.68 10.44
CA ALA A 148 7.39 -25.83 9.87
C ALA A 148 7.62 -24.56 10.71
N ILE A 149 6.55 -23.89 11.15
CA ILE A 149 6.62 -22.73 12.06
C ILE A 149 7.30 -23.13 13.38
N ARG A 150 6.91 -24.25 14.00
CA ARG A 150 7.57 -24.74 15.22
C ARG A 150 9.07 -24.97 15.00
N LEU A 151 9.47 -25.52 13.85
CA LEU A 151 10.88 -25.71 13.52
C LEU A 151 11.62 -24.38 13.35
N ALA A 152 11.03 -23.41 12.65
CA ALA A 152 11.61 -22.08 12.48
C ALA A 152 11.80 -21.37 13.84
N LEU A 153 10.77 -21.41 14.70
CA LEU A 153 10.78 -20.77 16.02
C LEU A 153 11.74 -21.41 17.03
N LYS A 154 12.26 -22.63 16.76
CA LYS A 154 13.36 -23.19 17.56
C LYS A 154 14.65 -22.37 17.46
N HIS A 155 14.79 -21.59 16.39
CA HIS A 155 15.96 -20.75 16.08
C HIS A 155 15.66 -19.25 16.14
N ALA A 156 14.58 -18.84 16.82
CA ALA A 156 14.17 -17.44 16.90
C ALA A 156 15.19 -16.56 17.63
N GLU A 157 16.11 -17.13 18.42
CA GLU A 157 17.17 -16.37 19.11
C GLU A 157 18.10 -15.62 18.17
N ARG A 158 18.28 -16.11 16.94
CA ARG A 158 19.06 -15.46 15.89
C ARG A 158 18.20 -14.74 14.84
N ALA A 159 16.91 -14.55 15.10
CA ALA A 159 16.04 -13.81 14.20
C ALA A 159 16.42 -12.33 14.18
N ARG A 160 16.59 -11.79 12.97
CA ARG A 160 16.65 -10.35 12.69
C ARG A 160 15.27 -9.79 12.37
N VAL A 161 14.46 -10.58 11.66
CA VAL A 161 13.07 -10.25 11.34
C VAL A 161 12.20 -11.42 11.79
N LEU A 162 11.15 -11.14 12.55
CA LEU A 162 10.17 -12.12 12.99
C LEU A 162 8.78 -11.53 12.82
N HIS A 163 8.08 -11.92 11.76
CA HIS A 163 6.70 -11.52 11.47
C HIS A 163 5.78 -12.73 11.61
N LEU A 164 4.78 -12.58 12.47
CA LEU A 164 3.82 -13.61 12.85
C LEU A 164 2.41 -13.04 12.71
N ASP A 165 1.93 -12.91 11.48
CA ASP A 165 0.63 -12.36 11.14
C ASP A 165 -0.29 -13.48 10.64
N ASP A 166 -0.90 -14.28 11.52
CA ASP A 166 -1.87 -15.27 11.05
C ASP A 166 -2.78 -15.82 12.16
N HIS A 167 -3.99 -16.24 11.78
CA HIS A 167 -5.00 -16.81 12.66
C HIS A 167 -4.86 -18.34 12.75
N TYR A 168 -3.77 -18.83 13.35
CA TYR A 168 -3.50 -20.27 13.47
C TYR A 168 -4.41 -21.06 14.44
N GLY A 169 -5.44 -20.41 14.97
CA GLY A 169 -6.26 -20.90 16.07
C GLY A 169 -5.58 -20.68 17.43
N GLU A 170 -6.41 -20.42 18.43
CA GLU A 170 -6.00 -19.99 19.77
C GLU A 170 -4.99 -20.93 20.44
N LYS A 171 -5.21 -22.26 20.34
CA LYS A 171 -4.33 -23.27 20.94
C LYS A 171 -2.89 -23.17 20.42
N PHE A 172 -2.71 -22.94 19.12
CA PHE A 172 -1.37 -22.82 18.54
C PHE A 172 -0.74 -21.47 18.86
N ALA A 173 -1.55 -20.40 18.87
CA ALA A 173 -1.09 -19.08 19.27
C ALA A 173 -0.51 -19.08 20.70
N VAL A 174 -1.18 -19.73 21.65
CA VAL A 174 -0.68 -19.90 23.03
C VAL A 174 0.67 -20.63 23.06
N GLN A 175 0.85 -21.67 22.23
CA GLN A 175 2.13 -22.38 22.13
C GLN A 175 3.26 -21.47 21.63
N ILE A 176 2.98 -20.62 20.64
CA ILE A 176 3.95 -19.63 20.14
C ILE A 176 4.32 -18.64 21.24
N VAL A 177 3.33 -18.04 21.91
CA VAL A 177 3.57 -17.07 23.00
C VAL A 177 4.42 -17.68 24.11
N LYS A 178 4.11 -18.90 24.55
CA LYS A 178 4.89 -19.64 25.56
C LYS A 178 6.33 -19.89 25.11
N ARG A 179 6.56 -20.10 23.82
CA ARG A 179 7.91 -20.30 23.28
C ARG A 179 8.68 -18.99 23.21
N LEU A 180 8.06 -17.91 22.77
CA LEU A 180 8.72 -16.60 22.67
C LEU A 180 9.08 -16.04 24.04
N SER A 181 8.22 -16.23 25.06
CA SER A 181 8.45 -15.71 26.42
C SER A 181 9.70 -16.25 27.12
N VAL A 182 10.25 -17.38 26.66
CA VAL A 182 11.49 -18.00 27.18
C VAL A 182 12.71 -17.77 26.28
N ILE A 183 12.58 -16.97 25.21
CA ILE A 183 13.66 -16.68 24.27
C ILE A 183 14.14 -15.23 24.45
N SER A 184 15.46 -15.04 24.31
CA SER A 184 16.06 -13.73 24.07
C SER A 184 16.38 -13.59 22.58
N ALA A 185 16.02 -12.45 21.97
CA ALA A 185 16.18 -12.19 20.54
C ALA A 185 17.10 -10.96 20.30
N PRO A 186 18.39 -11.05 20.66
CA PRO A 186 19.31 -9.91 20.71
C PRO A 186 19.59 -9.24 19.36
N HIS A 187 19.27 -9.93 18.26
CA HIS A 187 19.47 -9.47 16.89
C HIS A 187 18.21 -8.94 16.23
N LEU A 188 17.06 -8.96 16.93
CA LEU A 188 15.77 -8.62 16.35
C LEU A 188 15.67 -7.13 16.04
N GLU A 189 15.51 -6.80 14.77
CA GLU A 189 15.37 -5.45 14.22
C GLU A 189 13.92 -5.16 13.83
N SER A 190 13.17 -6.18 13.41
CA SER A 190 11.76 -6.05 13.03
C SER A 190 10.94 -7.17 13.64
N PHE A 191 9.92 -6.80 14.42
CA PHE A 191 8.98 -7.72 15.04
C PHE A 191 7.57 -7.34 14.63
N ARG A 192 6.80 -8.33 14.17
CA ARG A 192 5.37 -8.18 13.94
C ARG A 192 4.62 -9.36 14.53
N PHE A 193 3.52 -9.09 15.22
CA PHE A 193 2.80 -10.08 15.96
C PHE A 193 1.28 -9.84 15.93
N GLY A 194 0.53 -10.82 15.45
CA GLY A 194 -0.93 -10.80 15.37
C GLY A 194 -1.49 -12.20 15.17
N LEU A 195 -1.58 -12.98 16.25
CA LEU A 195 -1.90 -14.42 16.17
C LEU A 195 -3.38 -14.76 16.33
N SER A 196 -4.16 -13.95 17.04
CA SER A 196 -5.59 -14.19 17.25
C SER A 196 -6.28 -12.98 17.88
N GLU A 197 -7.44 -12.62 17.32
CA GLU A 197 -8.39 -11.63 17.88
C GLU A 197 -9.06 -12.09 19.19
N ARG A 198 -8.82 -13.32 19.66
CA ARG A 198 -9.42 -13.85 20.89
C ARG A 198 -8.40 -14.05 22.01
N LEU A 199 -7.11 -13.95 21.70
CA LEU A 199 -6.05 -14.26 22.66
C LEU A 199 -5.58 -12.99 23.38
N ASP A 200 -5.93 -12.85 24.65
CA ASP A 200 -5.34 -11.81 25.49
C ASP A 200 -3.97 -12.24 26.03
N ILE A 201 -2.91 -11.56 25.61
CA ILE A 201 -1.53 -11.90 26.00
C ILE A 201 -1.15 -11.13 27.25
N LYS A 202 -1.15 -11.85 28.38
CA LYS A 202 -0.79 -11.31 29.69
C LYS A 202 0.70 -11.46 30.05
N HIS A 203 1.49 -12.06 29.16
CA HIS A 203 2.91 -12.37 29.40
C HIS A 203 3.83 -11.69 28.37
N PRO A 204 5.03 -11.24 28.78
CA PRO A 204 5.98 -10.63 27.86
C PRO A 204 6.43 -11.64 26.81
N LEU A 205 6.43 -11.21 25.54
CA LEU A 205 6.83 -12.04 24.41
C LEU A 205 8.34 -12.33 24.34
N PHE A 206 9.20 -11.63 25.10
CA PHE A 206 10.64 -11.89 25.12
C PHE A 206 11.20 -11.74 26.54
N GLN A 207 12.13 -12.62 26.89
CA GLN A 207 12.71 -12.64 28.23
C GLN A 207 13.60 -11.40 28.47
N GLY A 208 13.37 -10.68 29.58
CA GLY A 208 14.33 -9.72 30.16
C GLY A 208 14.71 -8.51 29.30
N GLY A 209 13.83 -8.05 28.40
CA GLY A 209 14.16 -6.96 27.47
C GLY A 209 15.06 -7.38 26.30
N GLY A 210 15.02 -8.67 25.93
CA GLY A 210 15.88 -9.31 24.94
C GLY A 210 15.73 -8.85 23.48
N THR A 211 15.29 -7.62 23.20
CA THR A 211 15.17 -7.05 21.83
C THR A 211 15.85 -5.66 21.70
N PRO A 212 17.13 -5.52 22.12
CA PRO A 212 17.83 -4.24 22.20
C PRO A 212 18.18 -3.62 20.84
N LYS A 213 17.83 -4.24 19.71
CA LYS A 213 18.04 -3.73 18.35
C LYS A 213 16.75 -3.45 17.60
N LEU A 214 15.60 -3.57 18.27
CA LEU A 214 14.30 -3.46 17.62
C LEU A 214 14.09 -2.04 17.09
N ARG A 215 13.76 -1.94 15.81
CA ARG A 215 13.49 -0.70 15.06
C ARG A 215 12.07 -0.65 14.52
N HIS A 216 11.50 -1.80 14.17
CA HIS A 216 10.15 -1.89 13.62
C HIS A 216 9.31 -2.81 14.49
N LEU A 217 8.21 -2.28 15.02
CA LEU A 217 7.27 -3.04 15.83
C LEU A 217 5.88 -2.93 15.21
N GLY A 218 5.27 -4.07 14.93
CA GLY A 218 3.86 -4.17 14.58
C GLY A 218 3.11 -5.10 15.52
N VAL A 219 2.02 -4.63 16.12
CA VAL A 219 1.16 -5.47 16.97
C VAL A 219 -0.27 -5.38 16.47
N ARG A 220 -0.84 -6.51 16.13
CA ARG A 220 -2.26 -6.63 15.79
C ARG A 220 -2.98 -7.35 16.91
N TYR A 221 -4.19 -6.93 17.23
CA TYR A 221 -5.09 -7.55 18.21
C TYR A 221 -4.65 -7.44 19.66
N HIS A 222 -3.38 -7.23 19.94
CA HIS A 222 -2.86 -7.17 21.30
C HIS A 222 -2.44 -5.73 21.69
N GLY A 223 -2.55 -5.42 22.98
CA GLY A 223 -2.14 -4.12 23.52
C GLY A 223 -0.62 -4.02 23.75
N LEU A 224 -0.13 -2.80 23.95
CA LEU A 224 1.29 -2.51 24.21
C LEU A 224 1.79 -3.12 25.54
N GLU A 225 0.89 -3.41 26.48
CA GLU A 225 1.17 -4.08 27.75
C GLU A 225 1.71 -5.51 27.58
N SER A 226 1.46 -6.15 26.44
CA SER A 226 1.97 -7.49 26.12
C SER A 226 3.46 -7.50 25.76
N LEU A 227 4.07 -6.32 25.62
CA LEU A 227 5.45 -6.15 25.19
C LEU A 227 6.36 -5.67 26.34
N PRO A 228 7.68 -5.96 26.26
CA PRO A 228 8.64 -5.28 27.11
C PRO A 228 8.65 -3.76 26.83
N PRO A 229 9.22 -2.94 27.74
CA PRO A 229 9.37 -1.51 27.51
C PRO A 229 9.96 -1.21 26.13
N LEU A 230 9.26 -0.39 25.35
CA LEU A 230 9.64 -0.09 23.97
C LEU A 230 11.03 0.57 23.92
N PRO A 231 11.94 0.11 23.05
CA PRO A 231 13.26 0.72 22.93
C PRO A 231 13.14 2.10 22.29
N SER A 232 13.89 3.08 22.80
CA SER A 232 13.84 4.48 22.34
C SER A 232 14.29 4.67 20.89
N GLN A 233 14.99 3.70 20.31
CA GLN A 233 15.46 3.70 18.91
C GLN A 233 14.41 3.19 17.90
N LEU A 234 13.18 2.97 18.33
CA LEU A 234 12.10 2.52 17.46
C LEU A 234 11.85 3.55 16.34
N VAL A 235 11.81 3.05 15.11
CA VAL A 235 11.64 3.81 13.86
C VAL A 235 10.21 3.66 13.34
N THR A 236 9.61 2.48 13.50
CA THR A 236 8.24 2.20 13.05
C THR A 236 7.42 1.58 14.16
N LEU A 237 6.24 2.16 14.40
CA LEU A 237 5.22 1.62 15.29
C LEU A 237 3.93 1.43 14.49
N ASP A 238 3.46 0.19 14.43
CA ASP A 238 2.20 -0.21 13.78
C ASP A 238 1.31 -0.92 14.80
N LEU A 239 0.15 -0.36 15.10
CA LEU A 239 -0.82 -0.91 16.03
C LEU A 239 -2.15 -1.08 15.31
N ASP A 240 -2.73 -2.28 15.39
CA ASP A 240 -3.97 -2.64 14.71
C ASP A 240 -4.92 -3.34 15.66
N ARG A 241 -6.09 -2.73 15.90
CA ARG A 241 -7.24 -3.27 16.64
C ARG A 241 -6.85 -3.94 17.97
N PRO A 242 -6.09 -3.29 18.87
CA PRO A 242 -5.75 -3.87 20.16
C PRO A 242 -7.02 -4.21 20.97
N HIS A 243 -7.00 -5.32 21.70
CA HIS A 243 -8.07 -5.72 22.62
C HIS A 243 -8.47 -4.61 23.59
N ARG A 244 -7.46 -3.86 24.08
CA ARG A 244 -7.64 -2.68 24.90
C ARG A 244 -7.20 -1.45 24.12
N THR A 245 -8.17 -0.61 23.78
CA THR A 245 -7.91 0.72 23.24
C THR A 245 -7.36 1.63 24.34
N VAL A 246 -6.59 2.64 23.95
CA VAL A 246 -5.95 3.60 24.87
C VAL A 246 -6.45 5.01 24.61
N SER A 247 -6.38 5.87 25.61
CA SER A 247 -6.69 7.29 25.42
C SER A 247 -5.63 7.97 24.54
N VAL A 248 -5.99 9.09 23.89
CA VAL A 248 -5.05 9.90 23.09
C VAL A 248 -3.87 10.38 23.95
N SER A 249 -4.10 10.79 25.20
CA SER A 249 -3.04 11.25 26.11
C SER A 249 -2.07 10.13 26.50
N GLU A 250 -2.59 8.92 26.74
CA GLU A 250 -1.76 7.74 27.01
C GLU A 250 -0.93 7.36 25.78
N MET A 251 -1.52 7.35 24.59
CA MET A 251 -0.80 7.13 23.34
C MET A 251 0.33 8.15 23.15
N LEU A 252 0.05 9.44 23.36
CA LEU A 252 1.05 10.50 23.24
C LEU A 252 2.17 10.35 24.28
N SER A 253 1.86 9.92 25.51
CA SER A 253 2.86 9.60 26.54
C SER A 253 3.80 8.48 26.09
N VAL A 254 3.28 7.44 25.43
CA VAL A 254 4.12 6.38 24.83
C VAL A 254 4.98 6.95 23.71
N LEU A 255 4.38 7.67 22.75
CA LEU A 255 5.09 8.20 21.60
C LEU A 255 6.18 9.21 22.00
N SER A 256 5.99 9.97 23.08
CA SER A 256 6.98 10.91 23.60
C SER A 256 8.31 10.27 24.02
N LYS A 257 8.30 8.96 24.31
CA LYS A 257 9.48 8.18 24.68
C LYS A 257 10.23 7.61 23.48
N LEU A 258 9.75 7.86 22.25
CA LEU A 258 10.27 7.31 20.99
C LEU A 258 10.79 8.44 20.06
N PRO A 259 11.95 9.05 20.38
CA PRO A 259 12.42 10.25 19.68
C PRO A 259 12.82 10.03 18.22
N TYR A 260 13.15 8.80 17.81
CA TYR A 260 13.60 8.43 16.46
C TYR A 260 12.49 7.88 15.57
N LEU A 261 11.23 8.02 15.98
CA LEU A 261 10.10 7.44 15.28
C LEU A 261 9.86 8.15 13.93
N GLU A 262 9.91 7.38 12.85
CA GLU A 262 9.70 7.84 11.47
C GLU A 262 8.30 7.49 10.94
N ILE A 263 7.72 6.39 11.40
CA ILE A 263 6.43 5.89 10.88
C ILE A 263 5.53 5.50 12.05
N ILE A 264 4.33 6.10 12.09
CA ILE A 264 3.26 5.75 13.00
C ILE A 264 2.07 5.23 12.19
N SER A 265 1.59 4.04 12.51
CA SER A 265 0.37 3.46 11.98
C SER A 265 -0.53 3.02 13.14
N LEU A 266 -1.72 3.60 13.24
CA LEU A 266 -2.71 3.31 14.28
C LEU A 266 -4.03 2.95 13.61
N TRP A 267 -4.56 1.75 13.88
CA TRP A 267 -5.85 1.32 13.36
C TRP A 267 -6.75 0.86 14.52
N ALA A 268 -7.86 1.55 14.74
CA ALA A 268 -8.85 1.29 15.81
C ALA A 268 -8.19 1.09 17.19
N CYS A 269 -7.29 1.99 17.54
CA CYS A 269 -6.47 1.92 18.75
C CYS A 269 -6.97 2.84 19.86
N LEU A 270 -7.79 3.84 19.53
CA LEU A 270 -8.02 5.00 20.38
C LEU A 270 -9.44 4.98 20.99
N GLN A 271 -9.53 5.41 22.24
CA GLN A 271 -10.82 5.61 22.93
C GLN A 271 -11.35 7.02 22.67
N PRO A 272 -12.68 7.20 22.50
CA PRO A 272 -13.31 8.51 22.47
C PRO A 272 -13.07 9.27 23.79
N ASP A 273 -12.43 10.44 23.68
CA ASP A 273 -12.16 11.50 24.67
C ASP A 273 -12.15 11.15 26.18
N SER A 274 -10.96 11.35 26.78
CA SER A 274 -10.77 11.86 28.14
C SER A 274 -10.00 13.21 28.06
N PRO A 275 -9.76 13.98 29.16
CA PRO A 275 -9.62 15.45 29.17
C PRO A 275 -8.55 16.03 28.23
N PRO A 276 -8.61 17.35 27.93
CA PRO A 276 -7.67 18.04 27.05
C PRO A 276 -6.22 17.67 27.34
N VAL A 277 -5.47 17.39 26.29
CA VAL A 277 -4.06 17.00 26.38
C VAL A 277 -3.22 18.25 26.62
N ASP A 278 -2.62 18.36 27.80
CA ASP A 278 -1.82 19.55 28.18
C ASP A 278 -0.45 19.63 27.50
N ASN A 279 0.04 18.54 26.88
CA ASN A 279 1.41 18.44 26.36
C ASN A 279 1.48 17.90 24.93
N PRO A 280 1.59 18.76 23.90
CA PRO A 280 1.82 18.31 22.53
C PRO A 280 3.23 17.73 22.37
N VAL A 281 3.35 16.68 21.55
CA VAL A 281 4.60 15.94 21.35
C VAL A 281 5.25 16.36 20.03
N ARG A 282 6.53 16.75 20.09
CA ARG A 282 7.33 17.11 18.92
C ARG A 282 8.06 15.90 18.37
N PHE A 283 8.02 15.73 17.05
CA PHE A 283 8.78 14.68 16.37
C PHE A 283 9.74 15.27 15.34
N ASN A 284 11.00 14.84 15.42
CA ASN A 284 12.09 15.35 14.58
C ASN A 284 12.35 14.51 13.33
N HIS A 285 11.84 13.28 13.30
CA HIS A 285 12.11 12.31 12.24
C HIS A 285 10.83 11.72 11.62
N LEU A 286 9.65 12.11 12.10
CA LEU A 286 8.39 11.52 11.69
C LEU A 286 8.11 11.82 10.22
N THR A 287 8.10 10.81 9.35
CA THR A 287 7.88 10.94 7.91
C THR A 287 6.47 10.56 7.49
N LEU A 288 5.80 9.65 8.21
CA LEU A 288 4.47 9.14 7.89
C LEU A 288 3.63 8.96 9.15
N VAL A 289 2.42 9.51 9.12
CA VAL A 289 1.35 9.24 10.09
C VAL A 289 0.17 8.62 9.36
N SER A 290 -0.19 7.40 9.75
CA SER A 290 -1.35 6.67 9.27
C SER A 290 -2.31 6.43 10.44
N ILE A 291 -3.51 6.99 10.40
CA ILE A 291 -4.53 6.81 11.45
C ILE A 291 -5.81 6.29 10.82
N ALA A 292 -6.38 5.24 11.37
CA ALA A 292 -7.66 4.70 10.97
C ALA A 292 -8.52 4.51 12.21
N ASP A 293 -9.26 5.53 12.59
CA ASP A 293 -10.00 5.58 13.84
C ASP A 293 -11.21 6.52 13.70
N ALA A 294 -11.97 6.73 14.76
CA ALA A 294 -13.03 7.74 14.79
C ALA A 294 -12.48 9.12 14.42
N VAL A 295 -13.27 9.95 13.73
CA VAL A 295 -12.83 11.26 13.24
C VAL A 295 -12.31 12.15 14.39
N SER A 296 -12.99 12.13 15.54
CA SER A 296 -12.58 12.87 16.74
C SER A 296 -11.18 12.48 17.23
N ASN A 297 -10.88 11.18 17.25
CA ASN A 297 -9.58 10.66 17.67
C ASN A 297 -8.48 11.06 16.67
N CYS A 298 -8.80 11.06 15.38
CA CYS A 298 -7.89 11.54 14.33
C CYS A 298 -7.57 13.03 14.53
N VAL A 299 -8.57 13.87 14.81
CA VAL A 299 -8.39 15.31 15.08
C VAL A 299 -7.50 15.51 16.31
N ALA A 300 -7.82 14.86 17.44
CA ALA A 300 -7.07 15.00 18.69
C ALA A 300 -5.59 14.58 18.54
N MET A 301 -5.32 13.50 17.80
CA MET A 301 -3.94 13.11 17.47
C MET A 301 -3.25 14.18 16.61
N MET A 302 -3.88 14.67 15.54
CA MET A 302 -3.29 15.68 14.65
C MET A 302 -3.08 17.05 15.31
N GLU A 303 -3.86 17.37 16.35
CA GLU A 303 -3.67 18.55 17.18
C GLU A 303 -2.39 18.45 18.00
N ASN A 304 -2.13 17.30 18.59
CA ASN A 304 -1.06 17.07 19.55
C ASN A 304 0.25 16.54 18.94
N LEU A 305 0.22 15.97 17.74
CA LEU A 305 1.42 15.63 16.98
C LEU A 305 1.96 16.88 16.28
N ILE A 306 3.11 17.37 16.71
CA ILE A 306 3.81 18.52 16.10
C ILE A 306 5.02 18.00 15.30
N PRO A 307 4.88 17.79 13.98
CA PRO A 307 6.04 17.50 13.14
C PRO A 307 6.91 18.76 12.98
N THR A 308 8.22 18.56 12.83
CA THR A 308 9.20 19.63 12.58
C THR A 308 9.58 19.79 11.10
N HIS A 309 9.05 18.92 10.25
CA HIS A 309 9.25 18.92 8.80
C HIS A 309 7.96 18.42 8.11
N PRO A 310 7.83 18.56 6.79
CA PRO A 310 6.69 18.02 6.07
C PRO A 310 6.58 16.50 6.24
N ILE A 311 5.36 16.01 6.48
CA ILE A 311 5.06 14.58 6.69
C ILE A 311 3.97 14.10 5.74
N LYS A 312 4.04 12.82 5.35
CA LYS A 312 2.95 12.12 4.69
C LYS A 312 1.84 11.85 5.71
N ILE A 313 0.59 12.09 5.30
CA ILE A 313 -0.58 11.91 6.15
C ILE A 313 -1.54 10.95 5.46
N SER A 314 -1.86 9.85 6.14
CA SER A 314 -2.91 8.92 5.73
C SER A 314 -3.95 8.83 6.84
N VAL A 315 -5.21 9.12 6.53
CA VAL A 315 -6.34 8.89 7.43
C VAL A 315 -7.29 7.94 6.74
N LYS A 316 -7.44 6.69 7.20
CA LYS A 316 -8.23 5.67 6.49
C LYS A 316 -9.50 5.32 7.25
N ARG A 317 -10.58 5.01 6.52
CA ARG A 317 -11.84 4.46 7.05
C ARG A 317 -12.45 5.30 8.20
N LEU A 318 -12.68 6.59 7.96
CA LEU A 318 -13.40 7.45 8.90
C LEU A 318 -14.82 6.90 9.15
N ASP A 319 -15.09 6.52 10.41
CA ASP A 319 -16.34 6.00 11.01
C ASP A 319 -16.80 4.59 10.57
N TRP A 320 -16.75 3.61 11.50
CA TRP A 320 -17.35 2.28 11.28
C TRP A 320 -18.84 2.21 11.67
N ASP A 321 -19.31 3.05 12.61
CA ASP A 321 -20.60 2.80 13.28
C ASP A 321 -21.55 4.00 13.43
N ALA A 322 -21.17 5.21 13.00
CA ALA A 322 -22.04 6.38 13.15
C ALA A 322 -21.95 7.32 11.94
N ILE A 323 -23.08 7.95 11.60
CA ILE A 323 -23.14 9.07 10.66
C ILE A 323 -22.18 10.15 11.17
N PRO A 324 -21.13 10.53 10.41
CA PRO A 324 -20.18 11.52 10.88
C PRO A 324 -20.91 12.82 11.17
N ASN A 325 -20.73 13.36 12.39
CA ASN A 325 -20.90 14.79 12.56
C ASN A 325 -19.88 15.46 11.63
N TRP A 326 -20.34 16.23 10.65
CA TRP A 326 -19.49 16.81 9.60
C TRP A 326 -18.49 17.85 10.14
N ARG A 327 -18.76 18.42 11.32
CA ARG A 327 -17.87 19.39 11.99
C ARG A 327 -16.47 18.78 12.26
N PRO A 328 -16.34 17.62 12.92
CA PRO A 328 -15.08 16.89 13.04
C PRO A 328 -14.31 16.69 11.73
N VAL A 329 -15.01 16.39 10.62
CA VAL A 329 -14.36 16.21 9.31
C VAL A 329 -13.76 17.53 8.81
N GLY A 330 -14.49 18.64 8.96
CA GLY A 330 -13.96 19.98 8.66
C GLY A 330 -12.72 20.31 9.51
N CYS A 331 -12.79 20.09 10.82
CA CYS A 331 -11.66 20.29 11.74
C CYS A 331 -10.44 19.44 11.35
N LEU A 332 -10.65 18.20 10.92
CA LEU A 332 -9.58 17.32 10.44
C LEU A 332 -8.92 17.90 9.19
N PHE A 333 -9.69 18.31 8.19
CA PHE A 333 -9.16 18.90 6.95
C PHE A 333 -8.42 20.21 7.22
N GLU A 334 -8.93 21.06 8.12
CA GLU A 334 -8.24 22.28 8.57
C GLU A 334 -6.90 21.94 9.25
N ARG A 335 -6.89 20.95 10.15
CA ARG A 335 -5.67 20.55 10.83
C ARG A 335 -4.65 19.92 9.90
N ILE A 336 -5.10 19.12 8.93
CA ILE A 336 -4.23 18.58 7.87
C ILE A 336 -3.70 19.71 7.00
N GLY A 337 -4.56 20.62 6.54
CA GLY A 337 -4.19 21.75 5.69
C GLY A 337 -3.14 22.67 6.32
N THR A 338 -3.28 22.96 7.63
CA THR A 338 -2.28 23.74 8.38
C THR A 338 -0.93 23.02 8.50
N ARG A 339 -0.90 21.68 8.50
CA ARG A 339 0.34 20.87 8.55
C ARG A 339 1.00 20.68 7.20
N LEU A 340 0.20 20.62 6.12
CA LEU A 340 0.71 20.52 4.76
C LEU A 340 1.29 21.86 4.29
N ASN A 341 0.77 22.98 4.79
CA ASN A 341 1.06 24.30 4.25
C ASN A 341 2.07 25.12 5.06
N PHE A 342 3.30 24.62 5.20
CA PHE A 342 4.45 25.41 5.65
C PHE A 342 4.93 26.40 4.57
N ARG A 343 4.02 27.18 4.00
CA ARG A 343 4.34 28.13 2.91
C ARG A 343 5.38 29.13 3.42
N GLY A 344 6.56 29.14 2.79
CA GLY A 344 7.66 30.04 3.16
C GLY A 344 8.69 29.45 4.13
N GLU A 345 8.51 28.22 4.62
CA GLU A 345 9.55 27.54 5.39
C GLU A 345 10.51 26.73 4.49
N PRO A 346 11.78 26.54 4.90
CA PRO A 346 12.69 25.63 4.23
C PRO A 346 12.09 24.22 4.19
N GLY A 347 11.83 23.70 2.99
CA GLY A 347 11.28 22.36 2.79
C GLY A 347 9.78 22.30 2.47
N TYR A 348 9.10 23.42 2.22
CA TYR A 348 7.71 23.41 1.74
C TYR A 348 7.48 22.48 0.54
N LEU A 349 6.51 21.56 0.64
CA LEU A 349 6.12 20.63 -0.41
C LEU A 349 4.65 20.85 -0.81
N PRO A 350 4.37 21.67 -1.85
CA PRO A 350 3.00 21.92 -2.29
C PRO A 350 2.36 20.68 -2.91
N LEU A 351 1.06 20.49 -2.68
CA LEU A 351 0.28 19.52 -3.44
C LEU A 351 0.10 20.02 -4.88
N ARG A 352 0.64 19.28 -5.85
CA ARG A 352 0.51 19.58 -7.29
C ARG A 352 -0.59 18.77 -7.96
N THR A 353 -0.90 17.59 -7.44
CA THR A 353 -2.02 16.77 -7.92
C THR A 353 -2.98 16.50 -6.79
N LEU A 354 -4.28 16.69 -7.04
CA LEU A 354 -5.36 16.35 -6.11
C LEU A 354 -6.37 15.43 -6.81
N SER A 355 -6.74 14.34 -6.14
CA SER A 355 -7.79 13.41 -6.56
C SER A 355 -8.89 13.37 -5.51
N VAL A 356 -10.11 13.71 -5.90
CA VAL A 356 -11.31 13.70 -5.05
C VAL A 356 -12.30 12.66 -5.59
N LYS A 357 -12.26 11.46 -5.02
CA LYS A 357 -13.20 10.37 -5.33
C LYS A 357 -14.35 10.36 -4.33
N LEU A 358 -15.57 10.57 -4.82
CA LEU A 358 -16.77 10.65 -3.98
C LEU A 358 -17.76 9.51 -4.25
N THR A 359 -17.36 8.55 -5.10
CA THR A 359 -18.13 7.36 -5.42
C THR A 359 -17.79 6.20 -4.48
N MET A 360 -18.83 5.52 -4.00
CA MET A 360 -18.73 4.35 -3.12
C MET A 360 -18.24 3.11 -3.89
N PRO A 361 -17.53 2.17 -3.22
CA PRO A 361 -17.14 2.17 -1.81
C PRO A 361 -15.89 2.99 -1.49
N ASN A 362 -15.18 3.47 -2.52
CA ASN A 362 -13.83 4.02 -2.40
C ASN A 362 -13.83 5.56 -2.34
N ARG A 363 -14.58 6.13 -1.40
CA ARG A 363 -14.56 7.59 -1.18
C ARG A 363 -13.22 7.99 -0.58
N ARG A 364 -12.50 8.87 -1.26
CA ARG A 364 -11.12 9.19 -0.92
C ARG A 364 -10.69 10.54 -1.46
N VAL A 365 -9.96 11.29 -0.66
CA VAL A 365 -9.24 12.50 -1.09
C VAL A 365 -7.75 12.19 -1.03
N GLN A 366 -7.08 12.22 -2.18
CA GLN A 366 -5.65 11.93 -2.29
C GLN A 366 -4.91 13.12 -2.88
N GLY A 367 -3.69 13.35 -2.42
CA GLY A 367 -2.82 14.43 -2.91
C GLY A 367 -1.39 13.95 -3.11
N TRP A 368 -0.72 14.49 -4.14
CA TRP A 368 0.69 14.23 -4.46
C TRP A 368 1.45 15.55 -4.61
N VAL A 369 2.71 15.53 -4.20
CA VAL A 369 3.65 16.66 -4.36
C VAL A 369 4.10 16.81 -5.81
N ASP A 370 4.07 15.73 -6.59
CA ASP A 370 4.40 15.71 -8.01
C ASP A 370 3.16 15.82 -8.90
N VAL A 371 3.38 16.25 -10.14
CA VAL A 371 2.36 16.26 -11.20
C VAL A 371 2.17 14.83 -11.70
N GLN A 372 1.02 14.23 -11.40
CA GLN A 372 0.68 12.87 -11.85
C GLN A 372 -0.16 12.94 -13.13
N CYS A 373 0.26 12.21 -14.16
CA CYS A 373 -0.50 12.11 -15.42
C CYS A 373 -1.61 11.06 -15.38
N ASN A 374 -1.61 10.15 -14.40
CA ASN A 374 -2.67 9.19 -14.14
C ASN A 374 -2.61 8.69 -12.68
N PRO A 375 -3.22 9.40 -11.72
CA PRO A 375 -3.12 9.05 -10.29
C PRO A 375 -3.72 7.67 -9.93
N HIS A 376 -4.40 6.98 -10.85
CA HIS A 376 -4.99 5.65 -10.60
C HIS A 376 -4.14 4.49 -11.12
N ARG A 377 -3.17 4.77 -11.99
CA ARG A 377 -2.21 3.76 -12.50
C ARG A 377 -0.79 3.98 -12.00
N THR A 378 -0.56 5.00 -11.18
CA THR A 378 0.76 5.30 -10.62
C THR A 378 1.03 4.45 -9.38
N ASN A 379 2.13 3.70 -9.36
CA ASN A 379 2.65 3.01 -8.16
C ASN A 379 3.19 3.96 -7.08
N VAL A 380 2.93 5.27 -7.19
CA VAL A 380 3.45 6.29 -6.28
C VAL A 380 2.47 6.49 -5.13
N SER A 381 2.93 6.16 -3.92
CA SER A 381 2.17 6.42 -2.69
C SER A 381 1.77 7.91 -2.58
N PRO A 382 0.49 8.19 -2.30
CA PRO A 382 0.03 9.56 -2.10
C PRO A 382 0.73 10.20 -0.89
N TYR A 383 0.96 11.50 -0.98
CA TYR A 383 1.48 12.30 0.12
C TYR A 383 0.39 12.63 1.16
N LEU A 384 -0.84 12.81 0.67
CA LEU A 384 -2.06 12.94 1.45
C LEU A 384 -3.03 11.83 1.04
N ASP A 385 -3.58 11.06 1.98
CA ASP A 385 -4.58 10.02 1.69
C ASP A 385 -5.68 10.00 2.76
N ILE A 386 -6.82 10.63 2.49
CA ILE A 386 -7.99 10.64 3.37
C ILE A 386 -9.05 9.71 2.79
N GLY A 387 -9.13 8.49 3.32
CA GLY A 387 -10.16 7.50 3.04
C GLY A 387 -11.37 7.66 3.95
N LEU A 388 -12.54 7.80 3.36
CA LEU A 388 -13.81 7.95 4.06
C LEU A 388 -14.57 6.63 3.91
N SER A 389 -14.96 6.00 5.01
CA SER A 389 -15.82 4.82 4.91
C SER A 389 -17.17 5.26 4.32
N GLY A 390 -17.95 4.35 3.77
CA GLY A 390 -19.38 4.59 3.70
C GLY A 390 -20.13 3.42 4.27
N ILE A 391 -21.22 3.76 4.95
CA ILE A 391 -22.10 2.82 5.63
C ILE A 391 -22.80 1.96 4.56
N PRO A 392 -22.65 0.62 4.58
CA PRO A 392 -23.49 -0.25 3.79
C PRO A 392 -24.85 -0.39 4.49
N GLY A 393 -25.87 0.33 4.01
CA GLY A 393 -27.24 0.24 4.53
C GLY A 393 -28.27 0.55 3.44
N GLN A 394 -29.20 -0.37 3.20
CA GLN A 394 -30.00 -0.46 1.97
C GLN A 394 -31.14 0.55 1.78
N HIS A 395 -31.43 1.48 2.71
CA HIS A 395 -32.68 2.26 2.62
C HIS A 395 -32.60 3.79 2.81
N GLU A 396 -31.46 4.38 3.17
CA GLU A 396 -31.29 5.85 3.27
C GLU A 396 -30.28 6.43 2.25
N GLU A 397 -30.01 5.69 1.18
CA GLU A 397 -28.83 5.84 0.33
C GLU A 397 -28.67 7.21 -0.37
N TYR A 398 -29.70 7.79 -0.98
CA TYR A 398 -29.46 8.85 -1.97
C TYR A 398 -29.26 10.25 -1.36
N THR A 399 -30.11 10.65 -0.41
CA THR A 399 -30.05 11.99 0.23
C THR A 399 -28.84 12.11 1.15
N PHE A 400 -28.51 11.03 1.88
CA PHE A 400 -27.32 10.95 2.72
C PHE A 400 -26.03 11.04 1.89
N ARG A 401 -25.92 10.26 0.80
CA ARG A 401 -24.78 10.32 -0.13
C ARG A 401 -24.55 11.73 -0.66
N ARG A 402 -25.62 12.41 -1.09
CA ARG A 402 -25.54 13.78 -1.62
C ARG A 402 -25.03 14.79 -0.59
N ARG A 403 -25.51 14.72 0.66
CA ARG A 403 -25.07 15.62 1.74
C ARG A 403 -23.61 15.35 2.14
N SER A 404 -23.24 14.08 2.27
CA SER A 404 -21.87 13.68 2.64
C SER A 404 -20.84 14.13 1.59
N ASN A 405 -21.11 13.89 0.30
CA ASN A 405 -20.22 14.30 -0.79
C ASN A 405 -20.04 15.83 -0.87
N THR A 406 -21.11 16.58 -0.60
CA THR A 406 -21.08 18.04 -0.51
C THR A 406 -20.11 18.53 0.58
N TRP A 407 -20.12 17.92 1.76
CA TRP A 407 -19.24 18.34 2.87
C TRP A 407 -17.79 17.96 2.64
N ILE A 408 -17.51 16.78 2.08
CA ILE A 408 -16.15 16.37 1.72
C ILE A 408 -15.55 17.35 0.72
N LEU A 409 -16.33 17.70 -0.32
CA LEU A 409 -15.89 18.66 -1.33
C LEU A 409 -15.62 20.04 -0.71
N ARG A 410 -16.55 20.57 0.10
CA ARG A 410 -16.35 21.86 0.80
C ARG A 410 -15.12 21.85 1.72
N SER A 411 -14.83 20.72 2.36
CA SER A 411 -13.67 20.58 3.24
C SER A 411 -12.34 20.65 2.46
N CYS A 412 -12.34 20.37 1.15
CA CYS A 412 -11.14 20.47 0.32
C CYS A 412 -10.58 21.90 0.25
N LYS A 413 -11.40 22.95 0.43
CA LYS A 413 -10.91 24.34 0.52
C LYS A 413 -9.86 24.52 1.63
N LEU A 414 -10.03 23.77 2.73
CA LEU A 414 -9.15 23.84 3.91
C LEU A 414 -7.75 23.25 3.64
N LEU A 415 -7.58 22.51 2.53
CA LEU A 415 -6.28 22.00 2.08
C LEU A 415 -5.43 23.03 1.32
N GLN A 416 -5.95 24.26 1.12
CA GLN A 416 -5.20 25.39 0.54
C GLN A 416 -4.63 25.07 -0.85
N LEU A 417 -5.52 24.81 -1.81
CA LEU A 417 -5.25 24.21 -3.12
C LEU A 417 -4.55 25.13 -4.16
N PHE A 418 -3.83 26.15 -3.73
CA PHE A 418 -3.28 27.21 -4.59
C PHE A 418 -2.26 26.72 -5.62
N ASP A 419 -1.52 25.67 -5.29
CA ASP A 419 -0.43 25.11 -6.11
C ASP A 419 -0.84 23.84 -6.87
N VAL A 420 -2.13 23.47 -6.80
CA VAL A 420 -2.67 22.31 -7.53
C VAL A 420 -2.71 22.63 -9.02
N GLN A 421 -2.11 21.74 -9.81
CA GLN A 421 -1.95 21.82 -11.26
C GLN A 421 -2.83 20.79 -11.99
N VAL A 422 -3.00 19.62 -11.37
CA VAL A 422 -3.85 18.54 -11.87
C VAL A 422 -4.94 18.25 -10.84
N LEU A 423 -6.18 18.35 -11.27
CA LEU A 423 -7.34 18.04 -10.44
C LEU A 423 -8.11 16.88 -11.06
N TYR A 424 -8.33 15.84 -10.27
CA TYR A 424 -9.21 14.72 -10.60
C TYR A 424 -10.43 14.74 -9.68
N VAL A 425 -11.64 14.64 -10.23
CA VAL A 425 -12.89 14.57 -9.46
C VAL A 425 -13.81 13.49 -10.02
N SER A 426 -14.31 12.60 -9.17
CA SER A 426 -15.23 11.52 -9.54
C SER A 426 -16.45 11.51 -8.61
N SER A 427 -17.66 11.48 -9.18
CA SER A 427 -18.90 11.36 -8.42
C SER A 427 -20.09 10.95 -9.31
N LYS A 428 -20.73 9.80 -9.00
CA LYS A 428 -22.01 9.41 -9.61
C LYS A 428 -23.14 10.35 -9.21
N THR A 429 -23.11 10.85 -7.98
CA THR A 429 -24.13 11.76 -7.46
C THR A 429 -23.87 13.20 -7.89
N PHE A 430 -24.93 13.96 -8.16
CA PHE A 430 -24.81 15.39 -8.46
C PHE A 430 -24.14 16.16 -7.31
N LEU A 431 -23.06 16.87 -7.65
CA LEU A 431 -22.35 17.79 -6.75
C LEU A 431 -22.90 19.22 -6.89
N PRO A 432 -23.39 19.85 -5.80
CA PRO A 432 -23.94 21.21 -5.87
C PRO A 432 -22.94 22.26 -6.35
N THR A 433 -23.45 23.27 -7.07
CA THR A 433 -22.69 24.42 -7.58
C THR A 433 -21.85 25.09 -6.51
N ASP A 434 -22.45 25.46 -5.37
CA ASP A 434 -21.75 26.17 -4.29
C ASP A 434 -20.61 25.34 -3.70
N SER A 435 -20.72 24.00 -3.74
CA SER A 435 -19.67 23.12 -3.25
C SER A 435 -18.45 23.10 -4.17
N TRP A 436 -18.66 23.17 -5.49
CA TRP A 436 -17.56 23.32 -6.46
C TRP A 436 -16.86 24.67 -6.31
N LEU A 437 -17.64 25.75 -6.27
CA LEU A 437 -17.12 27.11 -6.14
C LEU A 437 -16.34 27.27 -4.84
N ASN A 438 -16.93 26.84 -3.71
CA ASN A 438 -16.26 26.94 -2.41
C ASN A 438 -15.00 26.07 -2.36
N ALA A 439 -15.06 24.81 -2.81
CA ALA A 439 -13.93 23.88 -2.70
C ALA A 439 -12.68 24.35 -3.48
N PHE A 440 -12.87 24.95 -4.65
CA PHE A 440 -11.79 25.17 -5.62
C PHE A 440 -11.56 26.64 -5.99
N GLU A 441 -12.18 27.58 -5.27
CA GLU A 441 -12.01 29.04 -5.46
C GLU A 441 -10.54 29.47 -5.61
N GLY A 442 -9.63 28.90 -4.80
CA GLY A 442 -8.20 29.24 -4.81
C GLY A 442 -7.34 28.45 -5.80
N ALA A 443 -7.89 27.46 -6.52
CA ALA A 443 -7.13 26.54 -7.37
C ALA A 443 -6.85 27.11 -8.76
N THR A 444 -6.21 28.27 -8.83
CA THR A 444 -6.02 29.04 -10.07
C THR A 444 -5.00 28.44 -11.03
N GLN A 445 -4.10 27.57 -10.55
CA GLN A 445 -3.03 26.94 -11.32
C GLN A 445 -3.46 25.61 -12.00
N VAL A 446 -4.70 25.17 -11.84
CA VAL A 446 -5.19 23.93 -12.45
C VAL A 446 -5.20 24.09 -13.97
N HIS A 447 -4.26 23.42 -14.63
CA HIS A 447 -4.15 23.40 -16.09
C HIS A 447 -4.70 22.11 -16.70
N ARG A 448 -4.86 21.05 -15.90
CA ARG A 448 -5.47 19.77 -16.30
C ARG A 448 -6.57 19.37 -15.33
N LEU A 449 -7.76 19.14 -15.87
CA LEU A 449 -8.94 18.69 -15.14
C LEU A 449 -9.38 17.33 -15.66
N GLU A 450 -9.51 16.35 -14.77
CA GLU A 450 -10.06 15.04 -15.07
C GLU A 450 -11.36 14.87 -14.29
N ILE A 451 -12.44 14.58 -15.02
CA ILE A 451 -13.75 14.35 -14.43
C ILE A 451 -14.25 12.99 -14.86
N ASP A 452 -14.53 12.15 -13.86
CA ASP A 452 -15.17 10.86 -14.08
C ASP A 452 -16.61 10.91 -13.58
N GLU A 453 -17.51 10.26 -14.32
CA GLU A 453 -18.93 10.12 -14.03
C GLU A 453 -19.76 11.42 -14.17
N ALA A 454 -21.02 11.27 -14.59
CA ALA A 454 -21.88 12.40 -14.96
C ALA A 454 -22.17 13.37 -13.80
N GLY A 455 -22.27 12.89 -12.55
CA GLY A 455 -22.63 13.71 -11.40
C GLY A 455 -21.61 14.80 -11.07
N ALA A 456 -20.32 14.51 -11.25
CA ALA A 456 -19.23 15.47 -11.10
C ALA A 456 -19.23 16.49 -12.26
N LEU A 457 -19.34 16.02 -13.51
CA LEU A 457 -19.33 16.87 -14.70
C LEU A 457 -20.48 17.87 -14.70
N VAL A 458 -21.70 17.40 -14.39
CA VAL A 458 -22.89 18.23 -14.31
C VAL A 458 -22.74 19.34 -13.26
N GLY A 459 -22.19 19.00 -12.09
CA GLY A 459 -21.93 19.96 -11.02
C GLY A 459 -20.93 21.04 -11.44
N PHE A 460 -19.83 20.64 -12.08
CA PHE A 460 -18.81 21.55 -12.61
C PHE A 460 -19.38 22.48 -13.70
N LEU A 461 -20.06 21.93 -14.70
CA LEU A 461 -20.64 22.72 -15.80
C LEU A 461 -21.67 23.71 -15.28
N LYS A 462 -22.50 23.33 -14.31
CA LYS A 462 -23.44 24.24 -13.69
C LYS A 462 -22.73 25.35 -12.91
N ALA A 463 -21.64 25.03 -12.21
CA ALA A 463 -20.87 26.02 -11.46
C ALA A 463 -20.20 27.09 -12.33
N ILE A 464 -19.73 26.73 -13.53
CA ILE A 464 -19.02 27.67 -14.41
C ILE A 464 -19.96 28.47 -15.34
N LEU A 465 -21.15 27.93 -15.63
CA LEU A 465 -22.14 28.56 -16.51
C LEU A 465 -23.14 29.45 -15.77
N THR A 466 -23.44 29.16 -14.49
CA THR A 466 -24.38 29.97 -13.73
C THR A 466 -23.69 31.28 -13.28
N PRO A 467 -24.23 32.46 -13.61
CA PRO A 467 -23.75 33.73 -13.05
C PRO A 467 -23.96 33.70 -11.55
N ASN A 468 -22.90 33.86 -10.75
CA ASN A 468 -23.02 33.88 -9.30
C ASN A 468 -22.68 35.29 -8.80
N GLU A 469 -23.69 36.02 -8.32
CA GLU A 469 -23.54 37.38 -7.79
C GLU A 469 -22.72 37.41 -6.49
N GLU A 470 -22.69 36.30 -5.72
CA GLU A 470 -22.00 36.22 -4.43
C GLU A 470 -20.48 35.94 -4.53
N TYR A 471 -20.00 35.29 -5.59
CA TYR A 471 -18.63 34.77 -5.66
C TYR A 471 -17.69 35.54 -6.62
N GLY A 472 -18.16 36.68 -7.15
CA GLY A 472 -17.39 37.43 -8.16
C GLY A 472 -17.25 36.66 -9.48
N GLN A 473 -16.89 37.36 -10.56
CA GLN A 473 -16.68 36.73 -11.87
C GLN A 473 -15.33 36.00 -11.99
N ASP A 474 -14.78 35.51 -10.88
CA ASP A 474 -13.50 34.80 -10.90
C ASP A 474 -13.71 33.42 -11.52
N LYS A 475 -13.07 33.21 -12.67
CA LYS A 475 -13.21 31.99 -13.47
C LYS A 475 -12.67 30.81 -12.67
N LEU A 476 -13.50 29.78 -12.45
CA LEU A 476 -13.00 28.50 -11.96
C LEU A 476 -11.98 27.95 -12.97
N PHE A 477 -10.76 27.68 -12.52
CA PHE A 477 -9.64 27.16 -13.33
C PHE A 477 -9.31 28.05 -14.55
N PRO A 478 -8.82 29.28 -14.33
CA PRO A 478 -8.47 30.18 -15.43
C PRO A 478 -7.34 29.62 -16.30
N ALA A 479 -6.39 28.88 -15.71
CA ALA A 479 -5.26 28.26 -16.40
C ALA A 479 -5.60 26.94 -17.14
N LEU A 480 -6.86 26.51 -17.15
CA LEU A 480 -7.25 25.21 -17.71
C LEU A 480 -6.94 25.11 -19.22
N LYS A 481 -6.13 24.12 -19.59
CA LYS A 481 -5.72 23.83 -20.98
C LYS A 481 -6.20 22.45 -21.44
N THR A 482 -6.28 21.50 -20.52
CA THR A 482 -6.58 20.11 -20.83
C THR A 482 -7.73 19.59 -19.99
N MET A 483 -8.70 18.93 -20.62
CA MET A 483 -9.83 18.32 -19.95
C MET A 483 -9.98 16.84 -20.37
N PHE A 484 -10.10 15.96 -19.38
CA PHE A 484 -10.44 14.54 -19.58
C PHE A 484 -11.83 14.28 -18.99
N ILE A 485 -12.66 13.58 -19.75
CA ILE A 485 -14.00 13.17 -19.32
C ILE A 485 -14.09 11.65 -19.46
N ARG A 486 -14.45 10.95 -18.38
CA ARG A 486 -14.60 9.48 -18.39
C ARG A 486 -15.95 9.02 -17.87
N GLU A 487 -16.45 7.89 -18.38
CA GLU A 487 -17.64 7.22 -17.85
C GLU A 487 -18.89 8.11 -17.77
N VAL A 488 -19.09 9.00 -18.76
CA VAL A 488 -20.22 9.93 -18.80
C VAL A 488 -21.28 9.50 -19.81
N ASP A 489 -22.53 9.43 -19.36
CA ASP A 489 -23.70 9.34 -20.21
C ASP A 489 -24.23 10.74 -20.56
N PHE A 490 -24.14 11.12 -21.83
CA PHE A 490 -24.56 12.45 -22.33
C PHE A 490 -26.06 12.59 -22.57
N GLU A 491 -26.83 11.50 -22.56
CA GLU A 491 -28.30 11.53 -22.59
C GLU A 491 -28.89 11.96 -21.23
N HIS A 492 -28.09 11.93 -20.15
CA HIS A 492 -28.52 12.37 -18.83
C HIS A 492 -28.96 13.84 -18.85
N LYS A 493 -30.20 14.09 -18.42
CA LYS A 493 -30.80 15.43 -18.38
C LYS A 493 -30.68 16.03 -16.98
N TYR A 494 -30.32 17.30 -16.91
CA TYR A 494 -30.30 18.05 -15.66
C TYR A 494 -30.78 19.49 -15.83
N ARG A 495 -31.14 20.12 -14.72
CA ARG A 495 -31.65 21.51 -14.69
C ARG A 495 -30.53 22.52 -14.48
N ILE A 496 -30.33 23.43 -15.43
CA ILE A 496 -29.56 24.66 -15.25
C ILE A 496 -30.48 25.69 -14.56
N GLY A 497 -29.90 26.73 -13.94
CA GLY A 497 -30.56 27.63 -12.96
C GLY A 497 -31.87 28.33 -13.37
N ASP A 498 -32.35 28.16 -14.61
CA ASP A 498 -33.59 28.72 -15.17
C ASP A 498 -34.77 27.73 -15.24
N GLY A 499 -34.58 26.48 -14.76
CA GLY A 499 -35.62 25.45 -14.81
C GLY A 499 -35.73 24.74 -16.16
N VAL A 500 -34.93 25.13 -17.17
CA VAL A 500 -34.84 24.44 -18.45
C VAL A 500 -33.92 23.23 -18.27
N SER A 501 -34.43 22.05 -18.64
CA SER A 501 -33.62 20.84 -18.66
C SER A 501 -32.79 20.83 -19.94
N THR A 502 -31.46 20.88 -19.81
CA THR A 502 -30.54 20.67 -20.95
C THR A 502 -29.80 19.35 -20.78
N THR A 503 -29.17 18.87 -21.86
CA THR A 503 -28.30 17.69 -21.82
C THR A 503 -26.89 18.08 -21.38
N VAL A 504 -26.14 17.13 -20.82
CA VAL A 504 -24.71 17.32 -20.51
C VAL A 504 -23.91 17.78 -21.72
N GLY A 505 -24.27 17.29 -22.91
CA GLY A 505 -23.56 17.64 -24.15
C GLY A 505 -23.74 19.10 -24.54
N ALA A 506 -24.96 19.63 -24.41
CA ALA A 506 -25.25 21.03 -24.72
C ALA A 506 -24.53 21.97 -23.75
N ALA A 507 -24.54 21.66 -22.44
CA ALA A 507 -23.84 22.46 -21.45
C ALA A 507 -22.31 22.41 -21.60
N LEU A 508 -21.75 21.26 -21.97
CA LEU A 508 -20.32 21.16 -22.28
C LEU A 508 -19.97 22.07 -23.47
N LEU A 509 -20.80 22.10 -24.51
CA LEU A 509 -20.62 22.98 -25.66
C LEU A 509 -20.68 24.46 -25.27
N ASP A 510 -21.64 24.86 -24.45
CA ASP A 510 -21.78 26.25 -23.97
C ASP A 510 -20.55 26.68 -23.16
N PHE A 511 -20.01 25.79 -22.32
CA PHE A 511 -18.78 26.02 -21.58
C PHE A 511 -17.59 26.26 -22.52
N LEU A 512 -17.42 25.44 -23.56
CA LEU A 512 -16.32 25.59 -24.52
C LEU A 512 -16.46 26.85 -25.36
N LYS A 513 -17.68 27.19 -25.79
CA LYS A 513 -17.99 28.46 -26.49
C LYS A 513 -17.61 29.66 -25.65
N LYS A 514 -18.01 29.67 -24.37
CA LYS A 514 -17.67 30.73 -23.43
C LYS A 514 -16.15 30.90 -23.32
N ARG A 515 -15.40 29.82 -23.10
CA ARG A 515 -13.92 29.86 -23.03
C ARG A 515 -13.28 30.34 -24.33
N ALA A 516 -13.75 29.85 -25.49
CA ALA A 516 -13.24 30.28 -26.78
C ALA A 516 -13.46 31.79 -27.00
N SER A 517 -14.65 32.31 -26.67
CA SER A 517 -14.97 33.73 -26.79
C SER A 517 -14.13 34.62 -25.85
N GLU A 518 -13.69 34.06 -24.73
CA GLU A 518 -12.86 34.72 -23.72
C GLU A 518 -11.35 34.56 -23.97
N GLY A 519 -10.95 33.94 -25.08
CA GLY A 519 -9.53 33.74 -25.43
C GLY A 519 -8.82 32.65 -24.60
N SER A 520 -9.56 31.78 -23.91
CA SER A 520 -9.04 30.74 -23.03
C SER A 520 -9.40 29.32 -23.52
N ARG A 521 -9.31 29.12 -24.84
CA ARG A 521 -9.63 27.84 -25.51
C ARG A 521 -8.87 26.67 -24.90
N LEU A 522 -9.50 25.50 -24.85
CA LEU A 522 -8.82 24.26 -24.46
C LEU A 522 -7.89 23.78 -25.58
N GLU A 523 -6.68 23.40 -25.21
CA GLU A 523 -5.68 22.79 -26.10
C GLU A 523 -6.03 21.32 -26.39
N LEU A 524 -6.62 20.62 -25.41
CA LEU A 524 -6.94 19.20 -25.49
C LEU A 524 -8.21 18.84 -24.72
N LEU A 525 -9.12 18.13 -25.39
CA LEU A 525 -10.27 17.44 -24.81
C LEU A 525 -10.15 15.94 -25.08
N TRP A 526 -10.17 15.11 -24.05
CA TRP A 526 -10.12 13.66 -24.18
C TRP A 526 -11.35 13.03 -23.56
N MET A 527 -11.96 12.09 -24.27
CA MET A 527 -13.17 11.41 -23.81
C MET A 527 -13.01 9.89 -23.91
N GLU A 528 -13.18 9.23 -22.77
CA GLU A 528 -12.97 7.80 -22.52
C GLU A 528 -14.29 7.21 -21.99
N ASP A 529 -14.72 6.03 -22.48
CA ASP A 529 -15.95 5.38 -22.00
C ASP A 529 -17.18 6.30 -21.88
N CYS A 530 -17.35 7.22 -22.84
CA CYS A 530 -18.46 8.17 -22.86
C CYS A 530 -19.54 7.73 -23.85
N TYR A 531 -20.81 7.81 -23.44
CA TYR A 531 -21.95 7.29 -24.20
C TYR A 531 -22.93 8.37 -24.61
N HIS A 532 -23.69 8.11 -25.68
CA HIS A 532 -24.82 8.92 -26.14
C HIS A 532 -24.53 10.40 -26.45
N LEU A 533 -23.28 10.73 -26.82
CA LEU A 533 -23.00 12.07 -27.33
C LEU A 533 -23.61 12.22 -28.74
N PRO A 534 -24.52 13.18 -28.97
CA PRO A 534 -25.13 13.35 -30.29
C PRO A 534 -24.09 13.67 -31.37
N ASN A 535 -24.23 13.08 -32.56
CA ASN A 535 -23.29 13.27 -33.67
C ASN A 535 -23.13 14.75 -34.07
N GLY A 536 -24.21 15.54 -34.03
CA GLY A 536 -24.15 16.99 -34.27
C GLY A 536 -23.37 17.75 -33.20
N ALA A 537 -23.35 17.25 -31.96
CA ALA A 537 -22.56 17.85 -30.87
C ALA A 537 -21.06 17.58 -31.05
N ARG A 538 -20.66 16.39 -31.54
CA ARG A 538 -19.25 16.04 -31.79
C ARG A 538 -18.54 17.06 -32.69
N LEU A 539 -19.19 17.45 -33.80
CA LEU A 539 -18.64 18.44 -34.73
C LEU A 539 -18.56 19.83 -34.09
N ALA A 540 -19.61 20.25 -33.38
CA ALA A 540 -19.64 21.54 -32.69
C ALA A 540 -18.58 21.65 -31.58
N LEU A 541 -18.22 20.55 -30.91
CA LEU A 541 -17.16 20.56 -29.90
C LEU A 541 -15.77 20.80 -30.53
N LEU A 542 -15.50 20.25 -31.71
CA LEU A 542 -14.24 20.43 -32.44
C LEU A 542 -13.99 21.88 -32.87
N GLU A 543 -15.04 22.66 -33.10
CA GLU A 543 -14.92 24.09 -33.44
C GLU A 543 -14.36 24.93 -32.28
N HIS A 544 -14.46 24.43 -31.04
CA HIS A 544 -14.13 25.19 -29.84
C HIS A 544 -12.99 24.58 -29.00
N VAL A 545 -12.33 23.52 -29.48
CA VAL A 545 -11.13 22.92 -28.86
C VAL A 545 -10.06 22.68 -29.92
N ASP A 546 -8.77 22.86 -29.61
CA ASP A 546 -7.69 22.67 -30.61
C ASP A 546 -7.52 21.20 -31.02
N LYS A 547 -7.61 20.27 -30.06
CA LYS A 547 -7.55 18.82 -30.28
C LYS A 547 -8.60 18.11 -29.44
N ALA A 548 -9.39 17.23 -30.05
CA ALA A 548 -10.31 16.36 -29.32
C ALA A 548 -10.15 14.90 -29.72
N PHE A 549 -10.19 14.00 -28.73
CA PHE A 549 -10.07 12.55 -28.91
C PHE A 549 -11.23 11.82 -28.23
N TRP A 550 -11.64 10.71 -28.84
CA TRP A 550 -12.79 9.91 -28.44
C TRP A 550 -12.41 8.44 -28.54
N GLU A 551 -12.48 7.70 -27.42
CA GLU A 551 -12.32 6.25 -27.47
C GLU A 551 -13.56 5.62 -28.12
N ARG A 552 -13.36 4.73 -29.09
CA ARG A 552 -14.42 4.18 -29.92
C ARG A 552 -15.24 3.15 -29.15
N TYR A 553 -16.50 3.48 -28.84
CA TYR A 553 -17.58 2.51 -28.80
C TYR A 553 -18.75 3.02 -29.67
N ASP A 554 -18.68 2.74 -30.97
CA ASP A 554 -19.86 2.72 -31.82
C ASP A 554 -20.58 1.40 -31.57
N VAL A 555 -21.62 1.42 -30.73
CA VAL A 555 -22.66 0.37 -30.76
C VAL A 555 -24.01 1.05 -30.85
N ARG A 556 -24.31 1.58 -32.04
CA ARG A 556 -25.68 1.70 -32.55
C ARG A 556 -25.66 1.41 -34.05
N GLU A 557 -25.40 0.16 -34.43
CA GLU A 557 -26.15 -0.42 -35.54
C GLU A 557 -27.42 -1.04 -34.94
N VAL A 558 -28.51 -0.30 -35.07
CA VAL A 558 -29.85 -0.80 -34.87
C VAL A 558 -30.17 -1.69 -36.07
N GLY A 559 -30.50 -2.96 -35.82
CA GLY A 559 -31.27 -3.74 -36.80
C GLY A 559 -31.11 -5.27 -36.75
N SER A 560 -31.54 -5.93 -35.68
CA SER A 560 -32.18 -7.27 -35.77
C SER A 560 -32.69 -7.76 -34.41
N ASP A 561 -34.01 -7.97 -34.36
CA ASP A 561 -34.91 -8.67 -33.42
C ASP A 561 -34.52 -8.95 -31.95
N PRO A 562 -35.38 -8.55 -30.98
CA PRO A 562 -35.31 -8.99 -29.59
C PRO A 562 -36.14 -10.28 -29.39
N GLU A 563 -35.83 -11.36 -30.09
CA GLU A 563 -36.42 -12.69 -29.83
C GLU A 563 -35.40 -13.81 -30.09
N GLU A 564 -34.21 -13.79 -29.48
CA GLU A 564 -33.37 -15.01 -29.39
C GLU A 564 -32.24 -14.89 -28.34
N MET A 565 -32.60 -14.85 -27.06
CA MET A 565 -31.64 -15.16 -25.98
C MET A 565 -32.37 -15.85 -24.81
N ASP A 566 -33.12 -16.90 -25.14
CA ASP A 566 -33.56 -17.88 -24.17
C ASP A 566 -33.55 -19.25 -24.85
N LYS A 567 -32.37 -19.88 -24.88
CA LYS A 567 -32.10 -21.30 -25.16
C LYS A 567 -30.59 -21.49 -25.32
N PHE A 568 -29.92 -21.93 -24.27
CA PHE A 568 -29.07 -23.12 -24.37
C PHE A 568 -28.80 -23.68 -22.97
N HIS A 569 -29.59 -24.69 -22.62
CA HIS A 569 -29.23 -25.74 -21.67
C HIS A 569 -27.84 -26.28 -22.04
N GLY A 570 -26.93 -26.50 -21.09
CA GLY A 570 -27.02 -27.65 -20.20
C GLY A 570 -26.55 -28.90 -20.93
N TYR A 571 -25.24 -29.19 -20.85
CA TYR A 571 -24.72 -30.55 -21.03
C TYR A 571 -23.58 -30.80 -20.04
N SER A 572 -23.85 -31.80 -19.22
CA SER A 572 -22.99 -32.51 -18.30
C SER A 572 -22.05 -33.48 -19.03
N ASP A 573 -20.87 -33.63 -18.44
CA ASP A 573 -20.19 -34.87 -18.06
C ASP A 573 -19.66 -35.89 -19.09
N GLU A 574 -18.48 -36.42 -18.72
CA GLU A 574 -17.83 -37.71 -19.05
C GLU A 574 -17.17 -37.82 -20.45
N ASP A 575 -15.96 -38.36 -20.66
CA ASP A 575 -14.96 -39.02 -19.81
C ASP A 575 -13.66 -39.23 -20.65
N SER A 576 -12.57 -39.61 -19.96
CA SER A 576 -11.53 -40.57 -20.38
C SER A 576 -10.06 -40.09 -20.32
N ASP A 577 -9.46 -40.34 -19.16
CA ASP A 577 -8.32 -41.23 -18.86
C ASP A 577 -6.90 -41.04 -19.46
N SER A 578 -5.96 -40.99 -18.49
CA SER A 578 -4.69 -41.77 -18.38
C SER A 578 -3.53 -41.42 -19.34
N ASP A 579 -2.23 -41.39 -19.00
CA ASP A 579 -1.41 -41.81 -17.86
C ASP A 579 -0.07 -41.04 -17.88
N GLN A 580 0.64 -41.00 -16.73
CA GLN A 580 2.06 -41.42 -16.57
C GLN A 580 2.80 -40.69 -15.43
N ASP A 581 2.66 -41.26 -14.24
CA ASP A 581 3.71 -41.95 -13.49
C ASP A 581 5.17 -41.46 -13.63
N TRP A 582 5.68 -40.83 -12.56
CA TRP A 582 7.11 -40.80 -12.21
C TRP A 582 7.24 -40.83 -10.68
N SER A 583 7.16 -42.04 -10.12
CA SER A 583 7.68 -42.38 -8.79
C SER A 583 8.91 -43.27 -8.97
N ASP A 584 10.03 -42.87 -8.35
CA ASP A 584 11.17 -43.65 -7.84
C ASP A 584 12.30 -42.64 -7.56
N GLY A 585 13.07 -42.62 -6.47
CA GLY A 585 13.22 -43.48 -5.31
C GLY A 585 14.55 -43.07 -4.64
N TRP A 586 14.50 -42.57 -3.40
CA TRP A 586 15.58 -42.54 -2.40
C TRP A 586 14.81 -42.33 -1.07
N GLY A 587 14.67 -43.32 -0.20
CA GLY A 587 15.73 -44.08 0.42
C GLY A 587 15.65 -43.77 1.92
N GLU A 588 15.27 -44.79 2.68
CA GLU A 588 14.94 -44.82 4.10
C GLU A 588 16.04 -44.26 5.03
N GLY A 589 15.60 -43.86 6.23
CA GLY A 589 16.49 -43.73 7.39
C GLY A 589 15.95 -42.79 8.46
N LEU A 590 15.75 -43.35 9.66
CA LEU A 590 15.54 -42.71 10.97
C LEU A 590 14.08 -42.62 11.44
N GLU A 591 13.58 -43.78 11.85
CA GLU A 591 12.88 -43.91 13.13
C GLU A 591 13.78 -43.43 14.27
N GLY A 592 13.18 -42.70 15.21
CA GLY A 592 13.79 -42.13 16.38
C GLY A 592 12.70 -41.44 17.18
N GLU A 593 12.22 -42.18 18.18
CA GLU A 593 11.12 -41.91 19.11
C GLU A 593 11.18 -40.52 19.75
N ASP A 594 10.01 -39.94 20.04
CA ASP A 594 9.74 -39.19 21.26
C ASP A 594 8.22 -39.09 21.43
N GLU A 595 7.71 -39.99 22.26
CA GLU A 595 6.34 -40.09 22.74
C GLU A 595 5.89 -38.79 23.44
N TRP A 596 4.73 -38.28 23.06
CA TRP A 596 3.89 -37.49 23.96
C TRP A 596 2.54 -38.20 23.98
N SER A 597 2.38 -39.06 24.98
CA SER A 597 1.18 -39.83 25.25
C SER A 597 -0.03 -38.92 25.48
N ASP A 598 -1.05 -39.13 24.65
CA ASP A 598 -2.44 -38.84 24.94
C ASP A 598 -2.87 -39.68 26.15
N GLU A 599 -3.26 -39.03 27.26
CA GLU A 599 -4.18 -39.65 28.22
C GLU A 599 -5.55 -39.01 28.02
N GLY A 600 -6.45 -39.80 27.45
CA GLY A 600 -7.88 -39.58 27.51
C GLY A 600 -8.54 -40.59 28.46
N GLY A 601 -9.60 -40.13 29.13
CA GLY A 601 -10.73 -40.97 29.52
C GLY A 601 -10.83 -41.32 31.00
N GLY A 602 -11.90 -40.84 31.63
CA GLY A 602 -12.32 -41.27 32.96
C GLY A 602 -13.63 -40.62 33.38
N ASP A 603 -14.73 -41.02 32.74
CA ASP A 603 -16.09 -40.78 33.21
C ASP A 603 -16.30 -41.44 34.58
N GLY A 604 -17.05 -40.77 35.45
CA GLY A 604 -17.48 -41.28 36.75
C GLY A 604 -18.59 -40.39 37.31
N GLU A 605 -19.83 -40.71 36.93
CA GLU A 605 -21.03 -40.32 37.67
C GLU A 605 -21.02 -40.99 39.05
N ASP A 606 -21.29 -40.23 40.11
CA ASP A 606 -22.03 -40.74 41.26
C ASP A 606 -22.64 -39.58 42.07
N GLU A 607 -23.96 -39.63 42.25
CA GLU A 607 -24.76 -38.80 43.13
C GLU A 607 -24.46 -39.08 44.61
N ALA A 608 -24.37 -38.03 45.45
CA ALA A 608 -24.83 -38.11 46.84
C ALA A 608 -25.04 -36.71 47.48
N ARG A 609 -26.31 -36.39 47.69
CA ARG A 609 -26.91 -35.61 48.80
C ARG A 609 -26.01 -35.37 50.04
N MET A 610 -25.95 -34.13 50.53
CA MET A 610 -26.55 -33.61 51.80
C MET A 610 -25.82 -32.36 52.31
N GLU A 611 -26.65 -31.43 52.82
CA GLU A 611 -26.40 -30.20 53.61
C GLU A 611 -25.92 -28.92 52.92
#